data_AF-A0A7S2R489-F1
#
_entry.id   AF-A0A7S2R489-F1
#
_cell.length_a   1.000
_cell.length_b   1.000
_cell.length_c   1.000
_cell.angle_alpha   90.00
_cell.angle_beta   90.00
_cell.angle_gamma   90.00
#
_symmetry.space_group_name_H-M   'P 1'
#
loop_
_entity.id
_entity.type
_entity.pdbx_description
1 polymer ?
#
loop_
_entity_poly.entity_id
_entity_poly.type
_entity_poly.pdbx_seq_one_letter_code
_entity_poly.pdbx_strand_id
1 'polypeptide(L)'
;FGSSYSPSKAFLRQLLRESGIVETVVDKAQLASRKKLSKSTKTSRSRGLNIPKLDDATCAGGKEALACTLILTEGDSAKALAVSGLEVLGRKHFGVFPLRGKLLNVREASISQLRKNQEVLALCTILGLDFNE
;
A
#
# COMPACT_ATOMS: atom_id res chain seq x y z
N PHE A 1 -51.57 -3.37 -0.49
CA PHE A 1 -51.97 -4.42 0.47
C PHE A 1 -51.95 -3.82 1.87
N GLY A 2 -53.11 -3.67 2.50
CA GLY A 2 -53.27 -3.01 3.82
C GLY A 2 -53.01 -3.94 5.01
N SER A 3 -52.09 -4.90 4.88
CA SER A 3 -51.78 -5.89 5.91
C SER A 3 -50.27 -5.97 6.14
N SER A 4 -49.90 -6.28 7.39
CA SER A 4 -48.52 -6.49 7.83
C SER A 4 -48.33 -7.97 8.16
N TYR A 5 -47.24 -8.55 7.67
CA TYR A 5 -46.84 -9.91 7.99
C TYR A 5 -45.50 -9.86 8.74
N SER A 6 -45.48 -10.45 9.93
CA SER A 6 -44.25 -10.63 10.72
C SER A 6 -43.92 -12.11 10.78
N PRO A 7 -42.78 -12.55 10.21
CA PRO A 7 -42.42 -13.96 10.19
C PRO A 7 -42.17 -14.51 11.60
N SER A 8 -42.56 -15.77 11.81
CA SER A 8 -42.34 -16.44 13.08
C SER A 8 -40.85 -16.71 13.32
N LYS A 9 -40.42 -16.69 14.59
CA LYS A 9 -39.02 -16.99 14.97
C LYS A 9 -38.58 -18.39 14.52
N ALA A 10 -39.50 -19.35 14.45
CA ALA A 10 -39.21 -20.71 13.98
C ALA A 10 -38.89 -20.73 12.48
N PHE A 11 -39.71 -20.04 11.68
CA PHE A 11 -39.49 -19.89 10.24
C PHE A 11 -38.16 -19.19 9.94
N LEU A 12 -37.86 -18.09 10.65
CA LEU A 12 -36.59 -17.36 10.50
C LEU A 12 -35.37 -18.25 10.81
N ARG A 13 -35.44 -19.07 11.87
CA ARG A 13 -34.34 -19.98 12.23
C ARG A 13 -34.11 -21.07 11.19
N GLN A 14 -35.17 -21.61 10.61
CA GLN A 14 -35.06 -22.62 9.56
C GLN A 14 -34.49 -22.02 8.28
N LEU A 15 -34.99 -20.86 7.86
CA LEU A 15 -34.48 -20.12 6.71
C LEU A 15 -32.98 -19.83 6.86
N LEU A 16 -32.54 -19.32 8.03
CA LEU A 16 -31.13 -19.01 8.29
C LEU A 16 -30.22 -20.24 8.22
N ARG A 17 -30.75 -21.44 8.50
CA ARG A 17 -29.97 -22.69 8.53
C ARG A 17 -29.92 -23.40 7.17
N GLU A 18 -30.97 -23.28 6.35
CA GLU A 18 -31.08 -24.03 5.08
C GLU A 18 -30.72 -23.22 3.83
N SER A 19 -30.79 -21.89 3.88
CA SER A 19 -30.71 -21.05 2.66
C SER A 19 -29.29 -20.65 2.22
N GLY A 20 -28.25 -20.91 3.03
CA GLY A 20 -26.88 -20.47 2.74
C GLY A 20 -26.68 -18.93 2.73
N ILE A 21 -27.70 -18.18 3.16
CA ILE A 21 -27.71 -16.71 3.09
C ILE A 21 -26.72 -16.12 4.10
N VAL A 22 -26.48 -16.82 5.20
CA VAL A 22 -25.58 -16.37 6.27
C VAL A 22 -24.14 -16.34 5.74
N GLU A 23 -23.69 -17.42 5.11
CA GLU A 23 -22.38 -17.53 4.48
C GLU A 23 -22.18 -16.43 3.43
N THR A 24 -23.18 -16.24 2.56
CA THR A 24 -23.13 -15.20 1.51
C THR A 24 -23.02 -13.78 2.09
N VAL A 25 -23.72 -13.50 3.20
CA VAL A 25 -23.65 -12.21 3.88
C VAL A 25 -22.30 -12.02 4.57
N VAL A 26 -21.77 -13.05 5.20
CA VAL A 26 -20.43 -13.04 5.83
C VAL A 26 -19.36 -12.80 4.77
N ASP A 27 -19.41 -13.49 3.63
CA ASP A 27 -18.47 -13.30 2.52
C ASP A 27 -18.53 -11.89 1.94
N LYS A 28 -19.75 -11.35 1.73
CA LYS A 28 -19.93 -9.96 1.29
C LYS A 28 -19.37 -8.97 2.31
N ALA A 29 -19.58 -9.20 3.61
CA ALA A 29 -19.05 -8.35 4.66
C ALA A 29 -17.51 -8.40 4.71
N GLN A 30 -16.92 -9.59 4.59
CA GLN A 30 -15.47 -9.76 4.53
C GLN A 30 -14.88 -9.09 3.28
N LEU A 31 -15.50 -9.26 2.11
CA LEU A 31 -15.08 -8.62 0.87
C LEU A 31 -15.19 -7.10 0.95
N ALA A 32 -16.25 -6.56 1.55
CA ALA A 32 -16.41 -5.12 1.76
C ALA A 32 -15.31 -4.56 2.69
N SER A 33 -14.99 -5.28 3.77
CA SER A 33 -13.90 -4.92 4.69
C SER A 33 -12.53 -4.98 4.00
N ARG A 34 -12.25 -6.03 3.23
CA ARG A 34 -11.02 -6.15 2.42
C ARG A 34 -10.92 -5.03 1.38
N LYS A 35 -12.03 -4.70 0.70
CA LYS A 35 -12.09 -3.58 -0.25
C LYS A 35 -11.82 -2.24 0.42
N LYS A 36 -12.39 -1.99 1.61
CA LYS A 36 -12.11 -0.77 2.40
C LYS A 36 -10.63 -0.67 2.78
N LEU A 37 -10.03 -1.77 3.23
CA LEU A 37 -8.61 -1.83 3.54
C LEU A 37 -7.74 -1.56 2.31
N SER A 38 -8.06 -2.20 1.17
CA SER A 38 -7.35 -1.97 -0.10
C SER A 38 -7.52 -0.56 -0.65
N LYS A 39 -8.69 0.07 -0.45
CA LYS A 39 -8.92 1.47 -0.83
C LYS A 39 -8.13 2.41 0.07
N SER A 40 -8.01 2.13 1.37
CA SER A 40 -7.18 2.94 2.26
C SER A 40 -5.71 2.96 1.84
N THR A 41 -5.20 1.89 1.22
CA THR A 41 -3.84 1.84 0.66
C THR A 41 -3.75 2.51 -0.73
N LYS A 42 -4.84 2.52 -1.51
CA LYS A 42 -4.86 2.99 -2.90
C LYS A 42 -5.33 4.45 -3.07
N THR A 43 -6.01 5.06 -2.09
CA THR A 43 -6.57 6.40 -2.26
C THR A 43 -5.59 7.50 -1.88
N SER A 44 -5.11 8.18 -2.91
CA SER A 44 -4.34 9.43 -2.94
C SER A 44 -2.97 9.40 -2.25
N ARG A 45 -1.92 9.08 -3.04
CA ARG A 45 -0.51 9.44 -2.78
C ARG A 45 -0.27 10.96 -2.77
N SER A 46 -1.30 11.79 -2.53
CA SER A 46 -1.23 13.25 -2.70
C SER A 46 -0.70 14.00 -1.47
N ARG A 47 -0.22 13.29 -0.45
CA ARG A 47 0.45 13.88 0.71
C ARG A 47 1.70 13.06 0.97
N GLY A 48 2.84 13.75 0.96
CA GLY A 48 4.19 13.18 0.93
C GLY A 48 4.35 11.95 1.83
N LEU A 49 5.03 10.94 1.29
CA LEU A 49 5.36 9.74 2.03
C LEU A 49 6.19 10.11 3.25
N ASN A 50 5.71 9.77 4.45
CA ASN A 50 6.46 9.98 5.68
C ASN A 50 7.49 8.86 5.87
N ILE A 51 8.49 8.84 4.98
CA ILE A 51 9.58 7.86 5.00
C ILE A 51 10.85 8.59 5.43
N PRO A 52 11.52 8.16 6.51
CA PRO A 52 12.74 8.79 6.98
C PRO A 52 13.78 8.84 5.87
N LYS A 53 14.42 10.01 5.69
CA LYS A 53 15.48 10.23 4.70
C LYS A 53 15.07 10.15 3.23
N LEU A 54 13.78 10.01 2.90
CA LEU A 54 13.31 10.16 1.53
C LEU A 54 13.22 11.65 1.17
N ASP A 55 13.88 12.03 0.07
CA ASP A 55 13.57 13.28 -0.64
C ASP A 55 12.71 12.93 -1.85
N ASP A 56 11.40 13.11 -1.74
CA ASP A 56 10.45 12.67 -2.76
C ASP A 56 10.33 13.66 -3.92
N ALA A 57 10.06 13.16 -5.12
CA ALA A 57 9.81 14.01 -6.28
C ALA A 57 8.44 14.68 -6.15
N THR A 58 8.32 15.95 -6.55
CA THR A 58 7.03 16.68 -6.43
C THR A 58 5.90 16.02 -7.22
N CYS A 59 6.21 15.39 -8.35
CA CYS A 59 5.23 14.69 -9.18
C CYS A 59 5.09 13.19 -8.88
N ALA A 60 5.80 12.66 -7.87
CA ALA A 60 5.74 11.25 -7.51
C ALA A 60 4.30 10.83 -7.17
N GLY A 61 3.86 9.71 -7.75
CA GLY A 61 2.50 9.19 -7.54
C GLY A 61 1.36 10.02 -8.14
N GLY A 62 1.66 11.12 -8.85
CA GLY A 62 0.70 11.96 -9.56
C GLY A 62 0.50 11.56 -11.03
N LYS A 63 0.00 12.50 -11.85
CA LYS A 63 -0.23 12.28 -13.29
C LYS A 63 1.05 12.04 -14.08
N GLU A 64 2.15 12.69 -13.68
CA GLU A 64 3.47 12.58 -14.32
C GLU A 64 4.34 11.48 -13.68
N ALA A 65 3.78 10.57 -12.89
CA ALA A 65 4.56 9.56 -12.15
C ALA A 65 5.43 8.67 -13.05
N LEU A 66 5.02 8.42 -14.30
CA LEU A 66 5.81 7.65 -15.27
C LEU A 66 7.10 8.37 -15.71
N ALA A 67 7.13 9.70 -15.62
CA ALA A 67 8.33 10.50 -15.91
C ALA A 67 9.23 10.65 -14.67
N CYS A 68 8.75 10.24 -13.49
CA CYS A 68 9.52 10.33 -12.25
C CYS A 68 10.54 9.20 -12.15
N THR A 69 11.72 9.52 -11.63
CA THR A 69 12.82 8.57 -11.36
C THR A 69 13.21 8.65 -9.89
N LEU A 70 13.29 7.49 -9.24
CA LEU A 70 13.84 7.36 -7.89
C LEU A 70 15.32 7.00 -7.98
N ILE A 71 16.18 7.79 -7.35
CA ILE A 71 17.62 7.57 -7.25
C ILE A 71 17.90 6.87 -5.92
N LEU A 72 18.48 5.68 -5.98
CA LEU A 72 18.94 4.94 -4.81
C LEU A 72 20.43 5.18 -4.60
N THR A 73 20.82 5.61 -3.41
CA THR A 73 22.23 5.90 -3.08
C THR A 73 22.77 4.97 -2.02
N GLU A 74 24.04 4.58 -2.13
CA GLU A 74 24.71 3.81 -1.07
C GLU A 74 25.14 4.76 0.05
N GLY A 75 24.37 4.81 1.14
CA GLY A 75 24.63 5.66 2.31
C GLY A 75 24.23 7.13 2.17
N ASP A 76 24.36 7.86 3.28
CA ASP A 76 23.96 9.27 3.40
C ASP A 76 24.93 10.23 2.68
N SER A 77 26.19 9.84 2.52
CA SER A 77 27.20 10.63 1.79
C SER A 77 26.84 10.77 0.31
N ALA A 78 26.48 9.66 -0.34
CA ALA A 78 26.06 9.66 -1.74
C ALA A 78 24.70 10.38 -1.91
N LYS A 79 23.81 10.29 -0.91
CA LYS A 79 22.56 11.06 -0.89
C LYS A 79 22.83 12.56 -0.96
N ALA A 80 23.72 13.09 -0.12
CA ALA A 80 24.02 14.52 -0.09
C ALA A 80 24.49 15.03 -1.46
N LEU A 81 25.31 14.24 -2.15
CA LEU A 81 25.76 14.53 -3.52
C LEU A 81 24.61 14.49 -4.54
N ALA A 82 23.71 13.51 -4.44
CA ALA A 82 22.56 13.43 -5.33
C ALA A 82 21.61 14.62 -5.12
N VAL A 83 21.35 15.01 -3.86
CA VAL A 83 20.48 16.14 -3.52
C VAL A 83 21.05 17.46 -4.05
N SER A 84 22.35 17.69 -3.97
CA SER A 84 22.95 18.91 -4.55
C SER A 84 22.85 18.93 -6.07
N GLY A 85 22.96 17.78 -6.75
CA GLY A 85 22.70 17.66 -8.18
C GLY A 85 21.23 17.96 -8.55
N LEU A 86 20.29 17.57 -7.69
CA LEU A 86 18.86 17.86 -7.90
C LEU A 86 18.51 19.34 -7.76
N GLU A 87 19.30 20.15 -7.08
CA GLU A 87 19.07 21.60 -7.02
C GLU A 87 19.27 22.25 -8.38
N VAL A 88 20.11 21.67 -9.23
CA VAL A 88 20.36 22.15 -10.59
C VAL A 88 19.33 21.60 -11.58
N LEU A 89 19.01 20.31 -11.49
CA LEU A 89 18.08 19.62 -12.41
C LEU A 89 16.59 19.81 -12.05
N GLY A 90 16.31 20.17 -10.79
CA GLY A 90 14.97 20.33 -10.25
C GLY A 90 14.39 19.07 -9.61
N ARG A 91 13.64 19.26 -8.51
CA ARG A 91 13.00 18.20 -7.71
C ARG A 91 11.65 17.70 -8.28
N LYS A 92 11.28 18.12 -9.49
CA LYS A 92 9.95 17.83 -10.06
C LYS A 92 9.78 16.33 -10.35
N HIS A 93 10.77 15.72 -11.01
CA HIS A 93 10.73 14.33 -11.47
C HIS A 93 11.71 13.41 -10.77
N PHE A 94 12.61 13.93 -9.92
CA PHE A 94 13.65 13.11 -9.29
C PHE A 94 13.49 13.11 -7.78
N GLY A 95 13.49 11.90 -7.20
CA GLY A 95 13.56 11.69 -5.76
C GLY A 95 14.82 10.91 -5.39
N VAL A 96 15.27 11.01 -4.14
CA VAL A 96 16.49 10.34 -3.64
C VAL A 96 16.19 9.60 -2.34
N PHE A 97 16.65 8.35 -2.26
CA PHE A 97 16.55 7.53 -1.05
C PHE A 97 17.87 6.78 -0.77
N PRO A 98 18.46 6.92 0.43
CA PRO A 98 19.69 6.23 0.78
C PRO A 98 19.42 4.81 1.30
N LEU A 99 20.15 3.83 0.77
CA LEU A 99 20.20 2.47 1.29
C LEU A 99 21.26 2.36 2.38
N ARG A 100 20.94 1.63 3.45
CA ARG A 100 21.88 1.34 4.55
C ARG A 100 22.55 -0.01 4.34
N GLY A 101 23.81 0.04 3.93
CA GLY A 101 24.62 -1.17 3.77
C GLY A 101 24.11 -2.09 2.66
N LYS A 102 24.38 -3.39 2.82
CA LYS A 102 24.01 -4.39 1.81
C LYS A 102 22.52 -4.72 1.89
N LEU A 103 21.84 -4.69 0.75
CA LEU A 103 20.45 -5.14 0.64
C LEU A 103 20.32 -6.62 1.02
N LEU A 104 19.18 -6.96 1.60
CA LEU A 104 18.82 -8.35 1.92
C LEU A 104 18.66 -9.15 0.62
N ASN A 105 19.27 -10.33 0.56
CA ASN A 105 19.01 -11.27 -0.53
C ASN A 105 17.58 -11.83 -0.40
N VAL A 106 16.67 -11.33 -1.24
CA VAL A 106 15.25 -11.67 -1.19
C VAL A 106 14.93 -13.09 -1.71
N ARG A 107 15.84 -13.74 -2.45
CA ARG A 107 15.61 -15.10 -2.99
C ARG A 107 15.66 -16.18 -1.91
N GLU A 108 16.44 -15.94 -0.86
CA GLU A 108 16.67 -16.88 0.25
C GLU A 108 15.92 -16.47 1.53
N ALA A 109 15.36 -15.26 1.54
CA ALA A 109 14.64 -14.73 2.70
C ALA A 109 13.18 -15.19 2.71
N SER A 110 12.69 -15.58 3.89
CA SER A 110 11.26 -15.83 4.11
C SER A 110 10.45 -14.53 4.03
N ILE A 111 9.16 -14.64 3.68
CA ILE A 111 8.21 -13.50 3.66
C ILE A 111 8.19 -12.76 5.01
N SER A 112 8.37 -13.48 6.12
CA SER A 112 8.46 -12.90 7.46
C SER A 112 9.69 -12.00 7.61
N GLN A 113 10.85 -12.40 7.07
CA GLN A 113 12.07 -11.58 7.08
C GLN A 113 11.94 -10.35 6.20
N LEU A 114 11.35 -10.49 5.00
CA LEU A 114 11.04 -9.38 4.10
C LEU A 114 10.16 -8.32 4.79
N ARG A 115 9.07 -8.75 5.44
CA ARG A 115 8.14 -7.87 6.17
C ARG A 115 8.74 -7.23 7.43
N LYS A 116 9.85 -7.76 7.96
CA LYS A 116 10.57 -7.16 9.09
C LYS A 116 11.66 -6.19 8.64
N ASN A 117 12.07 -6.23 7.37
CA ASN A 117 13.12 -5.38 6.85
C ASN A 117 12.56 -4.00 6.50
N GLN A 118 12.97 -2.98 7.26
CA GLN A 118 12.54 -1.60 7.09
C GLN A 118 12.95 -1.01 5.72
N GLU A 119 14.10 -1.40 5.17
CA GLU A 119 14.59 -0.90 3.87
C GLU A 119 13.68 -1.39 2.74
N VAL A 120 13.34 -2.68 2.75
CA VAL A 120 12.46 -3.27 1.74
C VAL A 120 11.05 -2.68 1.87
N LEU A 121 10.53 -2.55 3.09
CA LEU A 121 9.23 -1.91 3.33
C LEU A 121 9.21 -0.45 2.85
N ALA A 122 10.27 0.32 3.11
CA ALA A 122 10.40 1.69 2.64
C ALA A 122 10.37 1.73 1.11
N LEU A 123 11.19 0.91 0.42
CA LEU A 123 11.20 0.84 -1.04
C LEU A 123 9.84 0.45 -1.63
N CYS A 124 9.17 -0.55 -1.06
CA CYS A 124 7.82 -0.92 -1.50
C CYS A 124 6.85 0.24 -1.33
N THR A 125 6.94 0.97 -0.23
CA THR A 125 6.08 2.14 0.01
C THR A 125 6.38 3.29 -0.96
N ILE A 126 7.66 3.58 -1.24
CA ILE A 126 8.09 4.62 -2.20
C ILE A 126 7.58 4.30 -3.61
N LEU A 127 7.78 3.06 -4.05
CA LEU A 127 7.40 2.63 -5.40
C LEU A 127 5.91 2.30 -5.52
N GLY A 128 5.19 2.24 -4.39
CA GLY A 128 3.78 1.87 -4.35
C GLY A 128 3.52 0.40 -4.72
N LEU A 129 4.43 -0.49 -4.32
CA LEU A 129 4.36 -1.95 -4.50
C LEU A 129 3.76 -2.60 -3.24
N ASP A 130 3.05 -3.72 -3.42
CA ASP A 130 2.50 -4.55 -2.33
C ASP A 130 2.98 -6.00 -2.49
N PHE A 131 3.13 -6.71 -1.37
CA PHE A 131 3.54 -8.12 -1.33
C PHE A 131 2.37 -9.11 -1.44
N ASN A 132 1.13 -8.61 -1.50
CA ASN A 132 -0.10 -9.41 -1.38
C ASN A 132 -0.86 -9.61 -2.71
N GLU A 133 -0.17 -9.70 -3.84
CA GLU A 133 -0.77 -10.28 -5.06
C GLU A 133 -0.50 -11.78 -5.15
#